data_AF-A0A292R303-F1
#
_entry.id   AF-A0A292R303-F1
#
_cell.length_a   1.000
_cell.length_b   1.000
_cell.length_c   1.000
_cell.angle_alpha   90.00
_cell.angle_beta   90.00
_cell.angle_gamma   90.00
#
_symmetry.space_group_name_H-M   'P 1'
#
loop_
_entity.id
_entity.type
_entity.pdbx_description
1 polymer ?
#
loop_
_entity_poly.entity_id
_entity_poly.type
_entity_poly.pdbx_seq_one_letter_code
_entity_poly.pdbx_strand_id
1 'polypeptide(L)'
;MQKNPAFKGGLADLPILLVQQCEKQPMINVSVLDLSTAIIPRTVIETKESNGYAGFEAFRRESSGLIVNCLIPGFIVAGVAKLLQKPIMKGFGKSDLSSTWANENAINKIHDFYAPHFADESLDQRQKVYNTFRDELGSLSGVDGSETKHFADIFGIKTGTDGKFVGKIGNDKLDRAVNELVDDVLAEKHTSKKVKEAYRSIVEETHIAENIKFKSDKGFFSNNLESLCDDTVKMLRGVIKEDIKDANSLSQYFKKATKLVNWKSIGGLGVIIPLAISMQPINRWITHKTSGQKGAPIYKDFGKDSEHKEMTTKEKAELLAQKFISIGSMVGVCGLSMFMDRPILKNIFQFKGIFPTMDQARIISTATFASRMGASEDRNELREATVRDIATFSSFYFLGDYVAKGIATFLEKKNPGTHLINKLKDAKEGANPIQKLWNWAKHTSLKSSDELATIKDKRLRTICQLGNIVFSLLSLGVFIPLYTRSKTNKKRAEELAKLNADKNSTAGSNAESGSKTSSSSGSTKTSSSTSTTTTLGSDDFSKAIIKDNTAFKSFINS
;
A
#
# COMPACT_ATOMS: atom_id res chain seq x y z
N MET A 1 2.89 -33.33 17.20
CA MET A 1 2.53 -33.46 15.78
C MET A 1 1.08 -33.02 15.58
N GLN A 2 0.86 -31.77 15.16
CA GLN A 2 -0.37 -31.39 14.45
C GLN A 2 0.07 -31.05 13.03
N LYS A 3 -0.26 -31.95 12.08
CA LYS A 3 -0.17 -31.64 10.65
C LYS A 3 -1.01 -30.39 10.39
N ASN A 4 -0.56 -29.53 9.46
CA ASN A 4 -1.37 -28.51 8.79
C ASN A 4 -2.86 -28.87 8.85
N PRO A 5 -3.76 -27.98 9.29
CA PRO A 5 -5.17 -28.26 9.18
C PRO A 5 -5.48 -28.44 7.68
N ALA A 6 -5.78 -29.67 7.30
CA ALA A 6 -6.51 -29.93 6.08
C ALA A 6 -7.87 -29.25 6.28
N PHE A 7 -8.03 -28.06 5.69
CA PHE A 7 -9.34 -27.47 5.46
C PHE A 7 -10.19 -28.56 4.83
N LYS A 8 -11.37 -28.84 5.39
CA LYS A 8 -12.28 -29.87 4.87
C LYS A 8 -12.92 -29.38 3.58
N GLY A 9 -12.12 -29.21 2.52
CA GLY A 9 -12.42 -29.28 1.09
C GLY A 9 -13.76 -28.76 0.53
N GLY A 10 -14.48 -27.88 1.22
CA GLY A 10 -15.76 -27.37 0.78
C GLY A 10 -15.61 -26.03 0.04
N LEU A 11 -16.47 -25.80 -0.96
CA LEU A 11 -16.62 -24.51 -1.66
C LEU A 11 -16.79 -23.31 -0.71
N ALA A 12 -17.25 -23.53 0.52
CA ALA A 12 -17.41 -22.51 1.56
C ALA A 12 -16.09 -22.03 2.22
N ASP A 13 -15.03 -22.85 2.22
CA ASP A 13 -13.72 -22.48 2.78
C ASP A 13 -12.79 -21.85 1.72
N LEU A 14 -13.12 -21.98 0.43
CA LEU A 14 -12.35 -21.40 -0.68
C LEU A 14 -12.18 -19.87 -0.58
N PRO A 15 -13.22 -19.07 -0.25
CA PRO A 15 -13.07 -17.63 -0.08
C PRO A 15 -12.13 -17.29 1.08
N ILE A 16 -12.17 -18.06 2.16
CA ILE A 16 -11.30 -17.88 3.34
C ILE A 16 -9.85 -18.19 2.97
N LEU A 17 -9.62 -19.27 2.23
CA LEU A 17 -8.29 -19.66 1.73
C LEU A 17 -7.70 -18.62 0.77
N LEU A 18 -8.52 -18.10 -0.14
CA LEU A 18 -8.10 -17.05 -1.08
C LEU A 18 -7.76 -15.75 -0.36
N VAL A 19 -8.59 -15.34 0.60
CA VAL A 19 -8.32 -14.16 1.44
C VAL A 19 -7.02 -14.37 2.22
N GLN A 20 -6.84 -15.52 2.89
CA GLN A 20 -5.61 -15.88 3.61
C GLN A 20 -4.35 -15.89 2.75
N GLN A 21 -4.44 -16.38 1.50
CA GLN A 21 -3.33 -16.34 0.55
C GLN A 21 -3.01 -14.91 0.12
N CYS A 22 -4.03 -14.07 -0.07
CA CYS A 22 -3.84 -12.66 -0.36
C CYS A 22 -3.18 -11.92 0.81
N GLU A 23 -3.49 -12.25 2.08
CA GLU A 23 -2.87 -11.58 3.24
C GLU A 23 -1.35 -11.76 3.30
N LYS A 24 -0.86 -12.93 2.87
CA LYS A 24 0.58 -13.23 2.90
C LYS A 24 1.38 -12.33 1.96
N GLN A 25 0.72 -11.66 1.03
CA GLN A 25 1.35 -10.77 0.04
C GLN A 25 0.50 -9.49 -0.09
N PRO A 26 0.81 -8.43 0.68
CA PRO A 26 0.00 -7.22 0.75
C PRO A 26 -0.40 -6.62 -0.62
N MET A 27 0.50 -6.68 -1.60
CA MET A 27 0.20 -6.18 -2.96
C MET A 27 -0.74 -7.08 -3.76
N ILE A 28 -0.71 -8.40 -3.56
CA ILE A 28 -1.70 -9.29 -4.16
C ILE A 28 -3.07 -8.97 -3.55
N ASN A 29 -3.14 -8.77 -2.23
CA ASN A 29 -4.37 -8.35 -1.57
C ASN A 29 -4.92 -7.03 -2.12
N VAL A 30 -4.07 -6.01 -2.22
CA VAL A 30 -4.46 -4.71 -2.83
C VAL A 30 -4.91 -4.93 -4.27
N SER A 31 -4.25 -5.81 -5.03
CA SER A 31 -4.62 -6.07 -6.42
C SER A 31 -5.97 -6.74 -6.60
N VAL A 32 -6.26 -7.75 -5.78
CA VAL A 32 -7.55 -8.44 -5.77
C VAL A 32 -8.66 -7.50 -5.30
N LEU A 33 -8.38 -6.71 -4.26
CA LEU A 33 -9.31 -5.72 -3.74
C LEU A 33 -9.60 -4.65 -4.79
N ASP A 34 -8.58 -4.11 -5.47
CA ASP A 34 -8.76 -3.13 -6.54
C ASP A 34 -9.60 -3.69 -7.68
N LEU A 35 -9.24 -4.88 -8.19
CA LEU A 35 -9.97 -5.55 -9.26
C LEU A 35 -11.45 -5.78 -8.91
N SER A 36 -11.72 -6.33 -7.73
CA SER A 36 -13.06 -6.75 -7.31
C SER A 36 -13.95 -5.62 -6.80
N THR A 37 -13.37 -4.57 -6.20
CA THR A 37 -14.13 -3.50 -5.51
C THR A 37 -14.17 -2.18 -6.26
N ALA A 38 -13.17 -1.92 -7.12
CA ALA A 38 -13.11 -0.69 -7.91
C ALA A 38 -13.22 -0.98 -9.40
N ILE A 39 -12.33 -1.79 -9.98
CA ILE A 39 -12.23 -1.96 -11.45
C ILE A 39 -13.52 -2.57 -12.04
N ILE A 40 -13.93 -3.75 -11.55
CA ILE A 40 -15.09 -4.48 -12.10
C ILE A 40 -16.40 -3.72 -11.86
N PRO A 41 -16.78 -3.34 -10.62
CA PRO A 41 -18.05 -2.65 -10.39
C PRO A 41 -18.18 -1.37 -11.20
N ARG A 42 -17.08 -0.62 -11.32
CA ARG A 42 -17.06 0.61 -12.08
C ARG A 42 -17.13 0.40 -13.58
N THR A 43 -16.45 -0.60 -14.11
CA THR A 43 -16.58 -1.00 -15.52
C THR A 43 -18.04 -1.28 -15.86
N VAL A 44 -18.75 -1.99 -14.98
CA VAL A 44 -20.18 -2.29 -15.16
C VAL A 44 -21.03 -1.04 -15.11
N ILE A 45 -20.82 -0.14 -14.13
CA ILE A 45 -21.56 1.11 -14.02
C ILE A 45 -21.29 1.99 -15.25
N GLU A 46 -20.03 2.23 -15.63
CA GLU A 46 -19.68 3.07 -16.78
C GLU A 46 -20.20 2.50 -18.10
N THR A 47 -20.22 1.17 -18.26
CA THR A 47 -20.83 0.49 -19.42
C THR A 47 -22.34 0.72 -19.48
N LYS A 48 -23.05 0.51 -18.36
CA LYS A 48 -24.52 0.62 -18.30
C LYS A 48 -25.00 2.05 -18.48
N GLU A 49 -24.24 2.99 -17.95
CA GLU A 49 -24.74 4.32 -17.68
C GLU A 49 -24.17 5.36 -18.67
N SER A 50 -23.11 5.04 -19.42
CA SER A 50 -22.56 5.86 -20.51
C SER A 50 -22.60 5.13 -21.87
N ASN A 51 -21.64 4.24 -22.16
CA ASN A 51 -21.61 3.37 -23.35
C ASN A 51 -20.52 2.28 -23.21
N GLY A 52 -20.51 1.29 -24.10
CA GLY A 52 -19.54 0.19 -24.07
C GLY A 52 -18.07 0.62 -24.24
N TYR A 53 -17.81 1.71 -24.97
CA TYR A 53 -16.45 2.24 -25.14
C TYR A 53 -15.91 2.89 -23.86
N ALA A 54 -16.76 3.60 -23.12
CA ALA A 54 -16.42 4.15 -21.81
C ALA A 54 -16.10 3.04 -20.80
N GLY A 55 -16.92 1.97 -20.78
CA GLY A 55 -16.65 0.78 -19.97
C GLY A 55 -15.33 0.08 -20.30
N PHE A 56 -15.06 -0.16 -21.58
CA PHE A 56 -13.82 -0.81 -22.02
C PHE A 56 -12.57 0.04 -21.74
N GLU A 57 -12.64 1.35 -21.95
CA GLU A 57 -11.57 2.25 -21.54
C GLU A 57 -11.37 2.24 -20.03
N ALA A 58 -12.44 2.31 -19.23
CA ALA A 58 -12.35 2.28 -17.78
C ALA A 58 -11.66 1.03 -17.28
N PHE A 59 -12.07 -0.13 -17.80
CA PHE A 59 -11.45 -1.41 -17.48
C PHE A 59 -9.95 -1.42 -17.81
N ARG A 60 -9.58 -1.02 -19.03
CA ARG A 60 -8.19 -0.99 -19.48
C ARG A 60 -7.36 0.03 -18.69
N ARG A 61 -7.90 1.23 -18.47
CA ARG A 61 -7.26 2.33 -17.76
C ARG A 61 -6.99 1.99 -16.30
N GLU A 62 -7.96 1.39 -15.61
CA GLU A 62 -7.78 0.99 -14.22
C GLU A 62 -6.91 -0.28 -14.09
N SER A 63 -7.09 -1.28 -14.97
CA SER A 63 -6.28 -2.52 -14.95
C SER A 63 -4.81 -2.28 -15.28
N SER A 64 -4.51 -1.37 -16.21
CA SER A 64 -3.13 -0.99 -16.53
C SER A 64 -2.43 -0.32 -15.36
N GLY A 65 -3.14 0.54 -14.61
CA GLY A 65 -2.65 1.12 -13.36
C GLY A 65 -2.34 0.04 -12.33
N LEU A 66 -3.25 -0.91 -12.12
CA LEU A 66 -3.04 -2.02 -11.21
C LEU A 66 -1.77 -2.84 -11.53
N ILE A 67 -1.62 -3.21 -12.81
CA ILE A 67 -0.49 -4.02 -13.28
C ILE A 67 0.85 -3.30 -13.05
N VAL A 68 0.93 -2.02 -13.42
CA VAL A 68 2.16 -1.23 -13.31
C VAL A 68 2.46 -0.86 -11.85
N ASN A 69 1.45 -0.59 -11.04
CA ASN A 69 1.64 -0.15 -9.67
C ASN A 69 1.97 -1.32 -8.71
N CYS A 70 1.39 -2.49 -8.94
CA CYS A 70 1.41 -3.58 -7.95
C CYS A 70 2.09 -4.87 -8.43
N LEU A 71 2.00 -5.22 -9.72
CA LEU A 71 2.37 -6.57 -10.19
C LEU A 71 3.74 -6.64 -10.88
N ILE A 72 4.02 -5.71 -11.80
CA ILE A 72 5.25 -5.69 -12.59
C ILE A 72 6.50 -5.12 -11.85
N PRO A 73 6.40 -4.23 -10.84
CA PRO A 73 7.57 -3.57 -10.24
C PRO A 73 8.74 -4.48 -9.87
N GLY A 74 8.53 -5.58 -9.13
CA GLY A 74 9.67 -6.42 -8.74
C GLY A 74 10.26 -7.23 -9.88
N PHE A 75 9.52 -7.50 -10.96
CA PHE A 75 10.10 -8.11 -12.16
C PHE A 75 11.05 -7.13 -12.87
N ILE A 76 10.67 -5.86 -12.97
CA ILE A 76 11.56 -4.80 -13.49
C ILE A 76 12.79 -4.67 -12.61
N VAL A 77 12.62 -4.60 -11.29
CA VAL A 77 13.73 -4.50 -10.33
C VAL A 77 14.65 -5.71 -10.42
N ALA A 78 14.11 -6.93 -10.54
CA ALA A 78 14.90 -8.15 -10.74
C ALA A 78 15.66 -8.13 -12.08
N GLY A 79 15.04 -7.62 -13.15
CA GLY A 79 15.69 -7.41 -14.44
C GLY A 79 16.87 -6.44 -14.34
N VAL A 80 16.64 -5.27 -13.72
CA VAL A 80 17.71 -4.29 -13.43
C VAL A 80 18.80 -4.90 -12.55
N ALA A 81 18.44 -5.70 -11.55
CA ALA A 81 19.39 -6.39 -10.67
C ALA A 81 20.30 -7.34 -11.47
N LYS A 82 19.74 -8.12 -12.40
CA LYS A 82 20.53 -9.01 -13.26
C LYS A 82 21.54 -8.25 -14.13
N LEU A 83 21.16 -7.06 -14.63
CA LEU A 83 22.06 -6.21 -15.42
C LEU A 83 23.18 -5.61 -14.55
N LEU A 84 22.85 -5.20 -13.33
CA LEU A 84 23.78 -4.52 -12.42
C LEU A 84 24.64 -5.47 -11.57
N GLN A 85 24.27 -6.75 -11.47
CA GLN A 85 24.97 -7.72 -10.63
C GLN A 85 26.44 -7.87 -11.01
N LYS A 86 26.75 -8.21 -12.26
CA LYS A 86 28.12 -8.40 -12.72
C LYS A 86 29.02 -7.16 -12.50
N PRO A 87 28.61 -5.94 -12.90
CA PRO A 87 29.46 -4.76 -12.70
C PRO A 87 29.60 -4.36 -11.23
N ILE A 88 28.56 -4.47 -10.40
CA ILE A 88 28.61 -4.06 -8.98
C ILE A 88 29.32 -5.11 -8.11
N MET A 89 29.04 -6.40 -8.34
CA MET A 89 29.63 -7.53 -7.60
C MET A 89 30.96 -7.98 -8.21
N LYS A 90 31.68 -7.13 -8.96
CA LYS A 90 32.99 -7.50 -9.55
C LYS A 90 33.92 -8.11 -8.50
N GLY A 91 34.43 -9.33 -8.74
CA GLY A 91 35.22 -10.11 -7.78
C GLY A 91 34.40 -11.14 -6.96
N PHE A 92 33.08 -11.10 -7.07
CA PHE A 92 32.11 -12.05 -6.49
C PHE A 92 31.13 -12.46 -7.60
N GLY A 93 31.59 -13.36 -8.49
CA GLY A 93 30.85 -13.76 -9.68
C GLY A 93 30.11 -15.09 -9.57
N LYS A 94 30.32 -15.87 -8.49
CA LYS A 94 29.71 -17.19 -8.27
C LYS A 94 28.36 -17.12 -7.56
N SER A 95 28.12 -16.04 -6.82
CA SER A 95 26.90 -15.73 -6.11
C SER A 95 25.91 -15.00 -7.02
N ASP A 96 24.63 -15.29 -6.82
CA ASP A 96 23.54 -14.59 -7.49
C ASP A 96 22.66 -13.90 -6.46
N LEU A 97 22.76 -12.57 -6.38
CA LEU A 97 22.01 -11.71 -5.46
C LEU A 97 20.87 -10.97 -6.17
N SER A 98 20.65 -11.23 -7.46
CA SER A 98 19.62 -10.55 -8.24
C SER A 98 18.21 -10.85 -7.72
N SER A 99 18.02 -12.05 -7.17
CA SER A 99 16.79 -12.52 -6.53
C SER A 99 16.75 -12.36 -5.00
N THR A 100 17.76 -11.73 -4.39
CA THR A 100 17.78 -11.47 -2.94
C THR A 100 17.03 -10.19 -2.64
N TRP A 101 16.12 -10.19 -1.66
CA TRP A 101 15.32 -9.01 -1.33
C TRP A 101 15.74 -8.35 -0.01
N ALA A 102 16.87 -8.79 0.55
CA ALA A 102 17.53 -8.18 1.68
C ALA A 102 17.80 -6.70 1.43
N ASN A 103 17.21 -5.85 2.28
CA ASN A 103 17.46 -4.43 2.27
C ASN A 103 18.78 -4.10 3.00
N GLU A 104 19.22 -2.85 2.98
CA GLU A 104 20.49 -2.46 3.60
C GLU A 104 20.54 -2.77 5.10
N ASN A 105 19.44 -2.58 5.81
CA ASN A 105 19.37 -2.88 7.24
C ASN A 105 19.52 -4.39 7.50
N ALA A 106 18.84 -5.24 6.72
CA ALA A 106 18.96 -6.70 6.81
C ALA A 106 20.38 -7.16 6.48
N ILE A 107 20.95 -6.67 5.37
CA ILE A 107 22.33 -7.00 4.96
C ILE A 107 23.33 -6.63 6.07
N ASN A 108 23.19 -5.45 6.67
CA ASN A 108 24.07 -5.01 7.75
C ASN A 108 23.89 -5.86 9.01
N LYS A 109 22.65 -6.17 9.43
CA LYS A 109 22.42 -7.05 10.58
C LYS A 109 22.99 -8.44 10.37
N ILE A 110 22.76 -9.04 9.20
CA ILE A 110 23.34 -10.35 8.84
C ILE A 110 24.87 -10.31 8.92
N HIS A 111 25.49 -9.24 8.40
CA HIS A 111 26.93 -9.05 8.49
C HIS A 111 27.41 -8.94 9.94
N ASP A 112 26.74 -8.13 10.75
CA ASP A 112 27.10 -7.88 12.15
C ASP A 112 27.00 -9.15 13.01
N PHE A 113 26.03 -10.03 12.73
CA PHE A 113 25.92 -11.33 13.41
C PHE A 113 26.84 -12.40 12.83
N TYR A 114 27.17 -12.37 11.54
CA TYR A 114 28.02 -13.38 10.92
C TYR A 114 29.52 -13.11 11.10
N ALA A 115 29.96 -11.86 11.01
CA ALA A 115 31.38 -11.49 11.03
C ALA A 115 32.14 -11.98 12.29
N PRO A 116 31.58 -11.91 13.52
CA PRO A 116 32.26 -12.41 14.71
C PRO A 116 32.51 -13.93 14.65
N HIS A 117 31.51 -14.71 14.19
CA HIS A 117 31.68 -16.16 14.05
C HIS A 117 32.56 -16.52 12.86
N PHE A 118 32.52 -15.73 11.78
CA PHE A 118 33.39 -15.93 10.63
C PHE A 118 34.87 -15.84 11.00
N ALA A 119 35.22 -14.87 11.84
CA ALA A 119 36.59 -14.64 12.32
C ALA A 119 37.07 -15.67 13.35
N ASP A 120 36.17 -16.48 13.92
CA ASP A 120 36.52 -17.53 14.87
C ASP A 120 36.99 -18.79 14.11
N GLU A 121 38.29 -19.07 14.17
CA GLU A 121 38.91 -20.22 13.52
C GLU A 121 38.58 -21.55 14.23
N SER A 122 38.09 -21.50 15.48
CA SER A 122 37.71 -22.71 16.22
C SER A 122 36.38 -23.30 15.76
N LEU A 123 35.58 -22.54 15.02
CA LEU A 123 34.27 -22.94 14.54
C LEU A 123 34.33 -23.53 13.13
N ASP A 124 33.65 -24.65 12.92
CA ASP A 124 33.41 -25.16 11.57
C ASP A 124 32.35 -24.31 10.83
N GLN A 125 32.25 -24.47 9.51
CA GLN A 125 31.30 -23.70 8.69
C GLN A 125 29.84 -23.87 9.14
N ARG A 126 29.45 -25.06 9.62
CA ARG A 126 28.08 -25.33 10.08
C ARG A 126 27.80 -24.59 11.38
N GLN A 127 28.75 -24.62 12.31
CA GLN A 127 28.70 -23.92 13.59
C GLN A 127 28.67 -22.41 13.39
N LYS A 128 29.45 -21.86 12.45
CA LYS A 128 29.41 -20.44 12.09
C LYS A 128 27.99 -20.02 11.69
N VAL A 129 27.39 -20.75 10.76
CA VAL A 129 26.02 -20.46 10.27
C VAL A 129 24.97 -20.67 11.36
N TYR A 130 25.06 -21.76 12.13
CA TYR A 130 24.13 -22.04 13.23
C TYR A 130 24.19 -20.95 14.32
N ASN A 131 25.38 -20.55 14.74
CA ASN A 131 25.56 -19.51 15.75
C ASN A 131 25.02 -18.16 15.25
N THR A 132 25.20 -17.83 13.97
CA THR A 132 24.58 -16.63 13.38
C THR A 132 23.06 -16.65 13.49
N PHE A 133 22.39 -17.74 13.11
CA PHE A 133 20.93 -17.83 13.24
C PHE A 133 20.48 -17.79 14.71
N ARG A 134 21.17 -18.49 15.61
CA ARG A 134 20.89 -18.47 17.04
C ARG A 134 20.99 -17.05 17.59
N ASP A 135 22.06 -16.33 17.26
CA ASP A 135 22.34 -15.02 17.84
C ASP A 135 21.46 -13.92 17.24
N GLU A 136 21.21 -13.99 15.93
CA GLU A 136 20.29 -13.11 15.21
C GLU A 136 18.87 -13.27 15.75
N LEU A 137 18.34 -14.51 15.79
CA LEU A 137 16.98 -14.77 16.27
C LEU A 137 16.86 -14.52 17.79
N GLY A 138 17.84 -14.92 18.59
CA GLY A 138 17.85 -14.66 20.04
C GLY A 138 17.87 -13.17 20.40
N SER A 139 18.41 -12.33 19.51
CA SER A 139 18.43 -10.88 19.67
C SER A 139 17.10 -10.20 19.33
N LEU A 140 16.10 -10.95 18.88
CA LEU A 140 14.77 -10.44 18.53
C LEU A 140 13.84 -10.32 19.74
N SER A 141 12.95 -9.35 19.63
CA SER A 141 11.75 -9.18 20.42
C SER A 141 10.59 -8.85 19.48
N GLY A 142 9.38 -9.18 19.90
CA GLY A 142 8.16 -8.77 19.23
C GLY A 142 7.00 -8.65 20.20
N VAL A 143 5.85 -8.23 19.69
CA VAL A 143 4.65 -8.02 20.48
C VAL A 143 3.61 -9.06 20.12
N ASP A 144 3.07 -9.73 21.13
CA ASP A 144 1.95 -10.66 21.02
C ASP A 144 0.77 -10.14 21.88
N GLY A 145 -0.25 -9.59 21.23
CA GLY A 145 -1.34 -8.92 21.93
C GLY A 145 -0.84 -7.65 22.61
N SER A 146 -0.73 -7.66 23.93
CA SER A 146 -0.13 -6.57 24.72
C SER A 146 1.21 -6.93 25.35
N GLU A 147 1.68 -8.17 25.19
CA GLU A 147 2.90 -8.65 25.81
C GLU A 147 4.09 -8.51 24.85
N THR A 148 5.21 -7.97 25.35
CA THR A 148 6.47 -8.02 24.60
C THR A 148 7.18 -9.31 24.95
N LYS A 149 7.44 -10.14 23.95
CA LYS A 149 8.15 -11.42 24.10
C LYS A 149 9.55 -11.33 23.53
N HIS A 150 10.51 -11.95 24.22
CA HIS A 150 11.89 -12.07 23.76
C HIS A 150 12.15 -13.47 23.20
N PHE A 151 12.75 -13.53 22.02
CA PHE A 151 12.98 -14.80 21.34
C PHE A 151 13.98 -15.67 22.12
N ALA A 152 15.03 -15.08 22.72
CA ALA A 152 15.99 -15.82 23.55
C ALA A 152 15.32 -16.66 24.64
N ASP A 153 14.29 -16.12 25.30
CA ASP A 153 13.60 -16.79 26.41
C ASP A 153 12.77 -17.98 25.89
N ILE A 154 12.05 -17.78 24.76
CA ILE A 154 11.22 -18.81 24.12
C ILE A 154 12.08 -19.93 23.51
N PHE A 155 13.21 -19.56 22.92
CA PHE A 155 14.17 -20.49 22.34
C PHE A 155 14.97 -21.23 23.42
N GLY A 156 14.98 -20.73 24.66
CA GLY A 156 15.82 -21.26 25.74
C GLY A 156 17.31 -21.10 25.44
N ILE A 157 17.70 -19.96 24.84
CA ILE A 157 19.10 -19.67 24.50
C ILE A 157 19.84 -19.26 25.78
N LYS A 158 20.93 -19.98 26.07
CA LYS A 158 21.77 -19.67 27.23
C LYS A 158 22.67 -18.49 26.94
N THR A 159 22.96 -17.71 27.97
CA THR A 159 23.90 -16.59 27.91
C THR A 159 25.15 -16.95 28.70
N GLY A 160 26.32 -16.73 28.09
CA GLY A 160 27.62 -16.90 28.71
C GLY A 160 27.95 -15.79 29.71
N THR A 161 29.09 -15.90 30.37
CA THR A 161 29.57 -14.93 31.36
C THR A 161 29.89 -13.56 30.77
N ASP A 162 30.11 -13.49 29.45
CA ASP A 162 30.38 -12.27 28.69
C ASP A 162 29.09 -11.61 28.14
N GLY A 163 27.91 -12.15 28.49
CA GLY A 163 26.63 -11.64 28.02
C GLY A 163 26.27 -12.06 26.59
N LYS A 164 27.08 -12.91 25.93
CA LYS A 164 26.77 -13.43 24.59
C LYS A 164 25.99 -14.73 24.66
N PHE A 165 25.24 -15.03 23.61
CA PHE A 165 24.54 -16.29 23.50
C PHE A 165 25.52 -17.44 23.27
N VAL A 166 25.31 -18.56 23.95
CA VAL A 166 26.19 -19.73 23.93
C VAL A 166 25.38 -21.03 23.92
N GLY A 167 26.01 -22.09 23.43
CA GLY A 167 25.40 -23.41 23.37
C GLY A 167 24.30 -23.54 22.31
N LYS A 168 23.53 -24.61 22.43
CA LYS A 168 22.39 -24.91 21.54
C LYS A 168 21.10 -24.28 22.06
N ILE A 169 20.17 -24.08 21.13
CA ILE A 169 18.78 -23.71 21.42
C ILE A 169 18.15 -24.82 22.28
N GLY A 170 17.57 -24.44 23.42
CA GLY A 170 16.99 -25.38 24.39
C GLY A 170 15.64 -25.94 23.97
N ASN A 171 14.90 -25.24 23.10
CA ASN A 171 13.64 -25.72 22.54
C ASN A 171 13.91 -26.58 21.29
N ASP A 172 13.69 -27.90 21.38
CA ASP A 172 13.95 -28.87 20.31
C ASP A 172 13.28 -28.54 18.98
N LYS A 173 12.06 -27.98 19.00
CA LYS A 173 11.34 -27.63 17.77
C LYS A 173 12.00 -26.45 17.08
N LEU A 174 12.44 -25.46 17.85
CA LEU A 174 13.12 -24.27 17.34
C LEU A 174 14.57 -24.58 16.94
N ASP A 175 15.26 -25.46 17.66
CA ASP A 175 16.57 -25.97 17.27
C ASP A 175 16.52 -26.70 15.93
N ARG A 176 15.50 -27.55 15.71
CA ARG A 176 15.26 -28.18 14.41
C ARG A 176 14.99 -27.16 13.31
N ALA A 177 14.15 -26.16 13.57
CA ALA A 177 13.86 -25.11 12.59
C ALA A 177 15.13 -24.33 12.20
N VAL A 178 15.99 -23.99 13.17
CA VAL A 178 17.28 -23.35 12.88
C VAL A 178 18.21 -24.27 12.10
N ASN A 179 18.28 -25.55 12.43
CA ASN A 179 19.05 -26.52 11.64
C ASN A 179 18.55 -26.66 10.20
N GLU A 180 17.24 -26.58 9.94
CA GLU A 180 16.69 -26.57 8.58
C GLU A 180 17.16 -25.34 7.78
N LEU A 181 17.27 -24.17 8.42
CA LEU A 181 17.84 -22.96 7.79
C LEU A 181 19.34 -23.13 7.50
N VAL A 182 20.09 -23.70 8.45
CA VAL A 182 21.52 -24.01 8.28
C VAL A 182 21.72 -24.99 7.11
N ASP A 183 20.91 -26.04 7.04
CA ASP A 183 20.98 -27.04 5.98
C ASP A 183 20.69 -26.41 4.60
N ASP A 184 19.75 -25.46 4.51
CA ASP A 184 19.46 -24.77 3.24
C ASP A 184 20.58 -23.80 2.81
N VAL A 185 21.29 -23.19 3.77
CA VAL A 185 22.51 -22.43 3.49
C VAL A 185 23.58 -23.33 2.87
N LEU A 186 23.82 -24.50 3.47
CA LEU A 186 24.89 -25.43 3.08
C LEU A 186 24.55 -26.30 1.86
N ALA A 187 23.27 -26.44 1.51
CA ALA A 187 22.83 -27.26 0.38
C ALA A 187 23.37 -26.77 -0.97
N GLU A 188 23.29 -27.58 -2.03
CA GLU A 188 23.63 -27.13 -3.40
C GLU A 188 22.56 -26.23 -4.03
N LYS A 189 21.30 -26.36 -3.59
CA LYS A 189 20.16 -25.57 -4.08
C LYS A 189 19.36 -25.02 -2.91
N HIS A 190 19.04 -23.73 -2.99
CA HIS A 190 18.15 -23.07 -2.05
C HIS A 190 16.71 -23.52 -2.28
N THR A 191 16.01 -23.82 -1.20
CA THR A 191 14.61 -24.25 -1.24
C THR A 191 13.76 -23.35 -0.35
N SER A 192 13.05 -22.39 -0.97
CA SER A 192 12.15 -21.47 -0.25
C SER A 192 11.10 -22.18 0.61
N LYS A 193 10.70 -23.40 0.22
CA LYS A 193 9.79 -24.25 1.02
C LYS A 193 10.38 -24.62 2.39
N LYS A 194 11.66 -24.99 2.46
CA LYS A 194 12.33 -25.35 3.73
C LYS A 194 12.41 -24.14 4.65
N VAL A 195 12.82 -22.99 4.12
CA VAL A 195 12.85 -21.73 4.87
C VAL A 195 11.46 -21.39 5.41
N LYS A 196 10.41 -21.60 4.61
CA LYS A 196 9.02 -21.36 5.03
C LYS A 196 8.55 -22.32 6.13
N GLU A 197 8.98 -23.57 6.11
CA GLU A 197 8.67 -24.57 7.13
C GLU A 197 9.37 -24.26 8.47
N ALA A 198 10.64 -23.88 8.42
CA ALA A 198 11.38 -23.39 9.57
C ALA A 198 10.77 -22.11 10.15
N TYR A 199 10.48 -21.12 9.31
CA TYR A 199 9.78 -19.89 9.69
C TYR A 199 8.45 -20.17 10.40
N ARG A 200 7.61 -21.06 9.85
CA ARG A 200 6.34 -21.43 10.48
C ARG A 200 6.54 -22.04 11.85
N SER A 201 7.53 -22.93 11.99
CA SER A 201 7.85 -23.54 13.28
C SER A 201 8.27 -22.51 14.32
N ILE A 202 8.99 -21.45 13.89
CA ILE A 202 9.35 -20.34 14.77
C ILE A 202 8.11 -19.54 15.17
N VAL A 203 7.28 -19.12 14.21
CA VAL A 203 6.06 -18.33 14.49
C VAL A 203 5.06 -19.11 15.34
N GLU A 204 4.94 -20.42 15.18
CA GLU A 204 4.04 -21.24 16.00
C GLU A 204 4.40 -21.22 17.49
N GLU A 205 5.68 -21.09 17.83
CA GLU A 205 6.14 -21.01 19.22
C GLU A 205 6.22 -19.56 19.74
N THR A 206 6.52 -18.60 18.86
CA THR A 206 6.70 -17.20 19.26
C THR A 206 5.42 -16.37 19.17
N HIS A 207 4.46 -16.80 18.34
CA HIS A 207 3.28 -16.04 17.92
C HIS A 207 3.61 -14.68 17.27
N ILE A 208 4.83 -14.52 16.74
CA ILE A 208 5.36 -13.27 16.21
C ILE A 208 5.90 -13.52 14.80
N ALA A 209 5.35 -12.82 13.81
CA ALA A 209 5.82 -12.83 12.43
C ALA A 209 6.16 -11.42 11.93
N GLU A 210 5.41 -10.43 12.40
CA GLU A 210 5.49 -9.03 11.98
C GLU A 210 5.94 -8.13 13.16
N ASN A 211 6.37 -6.91 12.87
CA ASN A 211 6.79 -5.92 13.88
C ASN A 211 7.86 -6.47 14.86
N ILE A 212 8.84 -7.20 14.32
CA ILE A 212 10.01 -7.63 15.09
C ILE A 212 10.97 -6.47 15.34
N LYS A 213 11.74 -6.55 16.42
CA LYS A 213 12.70 -5.54 16.84
C LYS A 213 13.95 -6.20 17.41
N PHE A 214 15.12 -5.78 16.95
CA PHE A 214 16.38 -6.15 17.56
C PHE A 214 16.57 -5.39 18.88
N LYS A 215 17.06 -6.08 19.92
CA LYS A 215 17.29 -5.48 21.26
C LYS A 215 18.16 -4.21 21.22
N SER A 216 19.12 -4.13 20.29
CA SER A 216 20.00 -2.97 20.10
C SER A 216 19.31 -1.74 19.50
N ASP A 217 18.14 -1.91 18.89
CA ASP A 217 17.55 -0.89 18.04
C ASP A 217 16.46 -0.11 18.78
N LYS A 218 16.22 1.15 18.38
CA LYS A 218 15.13 1.95 18.96
C LYS A 218 13.78 1.65 18.32
N GLY A 219 13.75 1.35 17.02
CA GLY A 219 12.54 1.09 16.23
C GLY A 219 12.36 -0.37 15.83
N PHE A 220 11.23 -0.66 15.17
CA PHE A 220 10.98 -1.97 14.56
C PHE A 220 11.93 -2.21 13.39
N PHE A 221 12.29 -3.47 13.22
CA PHE A 221 13.07 -3.92 12.08
C PHE A 221 12.25 -3.77 10.80
N SER A 222 12.97 -3.47 9.72
CA SER A 222 12.38 -3.05 8.45
C SER A 222 11.73 -4.16 7.64
N ASN A 223 12.04 -5.43 7.93
CA ASN A 223 11.49 -6.61 7.28
C ASN A 223 10.75 -7.46 8.30
N ASN A 224 9.93 -8.40 7.83
CA ASN A 224 9.29 -9.39 8.69
C ASN A 224 10.20 -10.60 8.94
N LEU A 225 9.75 -11.51 9.80
CA LEU A 225 10.54 -12.66 10.21
C LEU A 225 10.80 -13.66 9.06
N GLU A 226 9.81 -13.88 8.17
CA GLU A 226 9.98 -14.76 6.99
C GLU A 226 11.09 -14.23 6.08
N SER A 227 11.04 -12.93 5.76
CA SER A 227 12.07 -12.27 4.97
C SER A 227 13.43 -12.29 5.65
N LEU A 228 13.51 -12.04 6.96
CA LEU A 228 14.78 -12.13 7.69
C LEU A 228 15.42 -13.51 7.53
N CYS A 229 14.66 -14.59 7.77
CA CYS A 229 15.17 -15.95 7.64
C CYS A 229 15.64 -16.25 6.20
N ASP A 230 14.83 -15.90 5.20
CA ASP A 230 15.15 -16.15 3.78
C ASP A 230 16.34 -15.31 3.28
N ASP A 231 16.41 -14.05 3.70
CA ASP A 231 17.50 -13.13 3.36
C ASP A 231 18.81 -13.59 4.00
N THR A 232 18.82 -13.99 5.29
CA THR A 232 19.99 -14.57 5.97
C THR A 232 20.47 -15.82 5.24
N VAL A 233 19.56 -16.73 4.89
CA VAL A 233 19.91 -17.95 4.12
C VAL A 233 20.59 -17.59 2.80
N LYS A 234 19.98 -16.72 1.99
CA LYS A 234 20.50 -16.34 0.67
C LYS A 234 21.84 -15.62 0.76
N MET A 235 22.01 -14.73 1.74
CA MET A 235 23.24 -13.97 1.93
C MET A 235 24.40 -14.87 2.34
N LEU A 236 24.22 -15.73 3.35
CA LEU A 236 25.26 -16.66 3.80
C LEU A 236 25.59 -17.73 2.75
N ARG A 237 24.59 -18.21 2.01
CA ARG A 237 24.80 -19.09 0.87
C ARG A 237 25.69 -18.44 -0.19
N GLY A 238 25.52 -17.15 -0.44
CA GLY A 238 26.37 -16.39 -1.36
C GLY A 238 27.82 -16.29 -0.86
N VAL A 239 28.03 -16.06 0.45
CA VAL A 239 29.37 -16.08 1.07
C VAL A 239 30.07 -17.42 0.84
N ILE A 240 29.36 -18.53 1.07
CA ILE A 240 29.91 -19.89 0.91
C ILE A 240 30.21 -20.18 -0.57
N LYS A 241 29.31 -19.82 -1.49
CA LYS A 241 29.52 -20.03 -2.93
C LYS A 241 30.71 -19.28 -3.50
N GLU A 242 30.98 -18.09 -2.97
CA GLU A 242 32.14 -17.29 -3.38
C GLU A 242 33.46 -17.80 -2.80
N ASP A 243 33.43 -18.76 -1.87
CA ASP A 243 34.61 -19.28 -1.17
C ASP A 243 35.39 -18.16 -0.45
N ILE A 244 34.67 -17.28 0.27
CA ILE A 244 35.26 -16.16 1.01
C ILE A 244 35.99 -16.67 2.26
N LYS A 245 37.29 -16.36 2.36
CA LYS A 245 38.17 -16.86 3.43
C LYS A 245 38.68 -15.81 4.41
N ASP A 246 38.64 -14.53 4.03
CA ASP A 246 39.17 -13.44 4.85
C ASP A 246 38.10 -12.37 5.16
N ALA A 247 38.28 -11.69 6.29
CA ALA A 247 37.31 -10.72 6.82
C ALA A 247 37.16 -9.47 5.94
N ASN A 248 38.19 -9.09 5.18
CA ASN A 248 38.13 -7.94 4.27
C ASN A 248 37.25 -8.27 3.07
N SER A 249 37.45 -9.43 2.45
CA SER A 249 36.60 -9.95 1.38
C SER A 249 35.15 -10.12 1.84
N LEU A 250 34.92 -10.58 3.07
CA LEU A 250 33.58 -10.65 3.67
C LEU A 250 32.93 -9.25 3.73
N SER A 251 33.62 -8.28 4.33
CA SER A 251 33.14 -6.90 4.45
C SER A 251 32.86 -6.27 3.08
N GLN A 252 33.73 -6.54 2.09
CA GLN A 252 33.55 -6.07 0.72
C GLN A 252 32.35 -6.70 0.02
N TYR A 253 32.09 -7.99 0.26
CA TYR A 253 30.94 -8.69 -0.27
C TYR A 253 29.63 -8.06 0.23
N PHE A 254 29.48 -7.88 1.54
CA PHE A 254 28.30 -7.24 2.13
C PHE A 254 28.15 -5.78 1.70
N LYS A 255 29.26 -5.02 1.62
CA LYS A 255 29.24 -3.64 1.09
C LYS A 255 28.76 -3.56 -0.36
N LYS A 256 29.21 -4.48 -1.22
CA LYS A 256 28.76 -4.56 -2.62
C LYS A 256 27.31 -5.03 -2.73
N ALA A 257 26.87 -5.97 -1.87
CA ALA A 257 25.47 -6.37 -1.78
C ALA A 257 24.56 -5.18 -1.39
N THR A 258 24.97 -4.37 -0.40
CA THR A 258 24.29 -3.11 -0.03
C THR A 258 24.25 -2.12 -1.20
N LYS A 259 25.34 -2.00 -1.97
CA LYS A 259 25.36 -1.17 -3.18
C LYS A 259 24.39 -1.71 -4.23
N LEU A 260 24.36 -3.02 -4.46
CA LEU A 260 23.48 -3.66 -5.44
C LEU A 260 22.00 -3.44 -5.10
N VAL A 261 21.57 -3.62 -3.84
CA VAL A 261 20.16 -3.38 -3.46
C VAL A 261 19.76 -1.93 -3.66
N ASN A 262 20.65 -0.99 -3.32
CA ASN A 262 20.41 0.44 -3.55
C ASN A 262 20.25 0.76 -5.03
N TRP A 263 21.20 0.32 -5.87
CA TRP A 263 21.19 0.62 -7.31
C TRP A 263 20.08 -0.10 -8.07
N LYS A 264 19.76 -1.36 -7.75
CA LYS A 264 18.64 -2.06 -8.40
C LYS A 264 17.30 -1.43 -8.05
N SER A 265 17.15 -0.95 -6.81
CA SER A 265 15.90 -0.33 -6.37
C SER A 265 15.72 1.06 -7.00
N ILE A 266 16.77 1.88 -7.02
CA ILE A 266 16.78 3.19 -7.70
C ILE A 266 16.55 3.01 -9.20
N GLY A 267 17.29 2.12 -9.86
CA GLY A 267 17.14 1.85 -11.28
C GLY A 267 15.75 1.29 -11.62
N GLY A 268 15.21 0.40 -10.79
CA GLY A 268 13.86 -0.12 -10.92
C GLY A 268 12.80 0.97 -10.82
N LEU A 269 12.83 1.80 -9.77
CA LEU A 269 11.93 2.94 -9.62
C LEU A 269 12.09 3.97 -10.75
N GLY A 270 13.32 4.19 -11.22
CA GLY A 270 13.63 5.05 -12.36
C GLY A 270 13.00 4.58 -13.67
N VAL A 271 12.65 3.30 -13.80
CA VAL A 271 11.88 2.77 -14.93
C VAL A 271 10.38 2.76 -14.63
N ILE A 272 9.99 2.32 -13.43
CA ILE A 272 8.57 2.15 -13.05
C ILE A 272 7.83 3.48 -12.99
N ILE A 273 8.42 4.53 -12.42
CA ILE A 273 7.75 5.83 -12.27
C ILE A 273 7.44 6.46 -13.64
N PRO A 274 8.38 6.55 -14.60
CA PRO A 274 8.05 6.98 -15.96
C PRO A 274 6.99 6.12 -16.63
N LEU A 275 7.02 4.79 -16.45
CA LEU A 275 5.99 3.90 -16.98
C LEU A 275 4.61 4.24 -16.38
N ALA A 276 4.52 4.37 -15.07
CA ALA A 276 3.31 4.78 -14.34
C ALA A 276 2.77 6.13 -14.85
N ILE A 277 3.65 7.12 -15.04
CA ILE A 277 3.28 8.43 -15.60
C ILE A 277 2.80 8.29 -17.05
N SER A 278 3.39 7.41 -17.84
CA SER A 278 3.02 7.22 -19.25
C SER A 278 1.71 6.47 -19.47
N MET A 279 1.19 5.74 -18.46
CA MET A 279 0.01 4.90 -18.61
C MET A 279 -1.23 5.70 -19.04
N GLN A 280 -1.49 6.87 -18.44
CA GLN A 280 -2.66 7.65 -18.83
C GLN A 280 -2.56 8.21 -20.26
N PRO A 281 -1.45 8.86 -20.68
CA PRO A 281 -1.26 9.27 -22.07
C PRO A 281 -1.41 8.12 -23.08
N ILE A 282 -0.77 6.98 -22.82
CA ILE A 282 -0.90 5.78 -23.67
C ILE A 282 -2.35 5.35 -23.72
N ASN A 283 -3.03 5.34 -22.56
CA ASN A 283 -4.38 4.86 -22.52
C ASN A 283 -5.34 5.73 -23.33
N ARG A 284 -5.16 7.05 -23.25
CA ARG A 284 -5.94 8.03 -24.02
C ARG A 284 -5.64 7.96 -25.51
N TRP A 285 -4.36 7.77 -25.89
CA TRP A 285 -3.97 7.57 -27.28
C TRP A 285 -4.65 6.34 -27.91
N ILE A 286 -4.69 5.22 -27.18
CA ILE A 286 -5.41 4.01 -27.63
C ILE A 286 -6.89 4.34 -27.81
N THR A 287 -7.51 5.02 -26.84
CA THR A 287 -8.92 5.43 -26.93
C THR A 287 -9.15 6.25 -28.20
N HIS A 288 -8.41 7.34 -28.41
CA HIS A 288 -8.57 8.20 -29.58
C HIS A 288 -8.44 7.44 -30.89
N LYS A 289 -7.49 6.50 -30.96
CA LYS A 289 -7.29 5.67 -32.16
C LYS A 289 -8.46 4.70 -32.39
N THR A 290 -9.06 4.18 -31.33
CA THR A 290 -10.19 3.24 -31.41
C THR A 290 -11.55 3.94 -31.58
N SER A 291 -11.75 5.12 -31.00
CA SER A 291 -13.02 5.85 -31.05
C SER A 291 -13.12 6.84 -32.20
N GLY A 292 -11.99 7.25 -32.78
CA GLY A 292 -11.93 8.26 -33.86
C GLY A 292 -12.28 9.69 -33.41
N GLN A 293 -12.53 9.92 -32.11
CA GLN A 293 -12.92 11.21 -31.56
C GLN A 293 -11.97 11.67 -30.44
N LYS A 294 -11.80 13.00 -30.33
CA LYS A 294 -11.10 13.64 -29.19
C LYS A 294 -12.07 13.73 -28.00
N GLY A 295 -11.63 14.24 -26.84
CA GLY A 295 -12.52 14.40 -25.67
C GLY A 295 -12.51 13.24 -24.68
N ALA A 296 -13.03 13.52 -23.48
CA ALA A 296 -13.19 12.53 -22.41
C ALA A 296 -14.42 11.64 -22.64
N PRO A 297 -14.33 10.31 -22.58
CA PRO A 297 -15.46 9.38 -22.76
C PRO A 297 -16.47 9.36 -21.62
N ILE A 298 -16.34 10.29 -20.66
CA ILE A 298 -17.19 10.40 -19.48
C ILE A 298 -18.60 10.89 -19.86
N TYR A 299 -18.75 11.49 -21.04
CA TYR A 299 -20.00 12.07 -21.53
C TYR A 299 -20.86 11.05 -22.32
N LYS A 300 -22.19 11.05 -22.11
CA LYS A 300 -23.16 10.10 -22.73
C LYS A 300 -23.25 10.18 -24.26
N ASP A 301 -22.84 11.30 -24.81
CA ASP A 301 -22.82 11.73 -26.21
C ASP A 301 -21.43 11.58 -26.84
N PHE A 302 -20.46 11.02 -26.11
CA PHE A 302 -19.19 10.63 -26.69
C PHE A 302 -19.42 9.63 -27.84
N GLY A 303 -18.96 9.97 -29.04
CA GLY A 303 -19.23 9.23 -30.27
C GLY A 303 -20.43 9.72 -31.09
N LYS A 304 -21.19 10.73 -30.64
CA LYS A 304 -22.45 11.15 -31.29
C LYS A 304 -22.47 12.56 -31.88
N ASP A 305 -21.56 13.47 -31.50
CA ASP A 305 -21.45 14.82 -32.07
C ASP A 305 -19.98 15.26 -32.26
N SER A 306 -19.73 16.07 -33.30
CA SER A 306 -18.40 16.50 -33.78
C SER A 306 -17.89 17.82 -33.18
N GLU A 307 -18.66 18.50 -32.34
CA GLU A 307 -18.27 19.82 -31.81
C GLU A 307 -17.59 19.71 -30.44
N HIS A 308 -16.29 19.44 -30.43
CA HIS A 308 -15.47 19.77 -29.26
C HIS A 308 -15.31 21.28 -29.19
N LYS A 309 -15.94 21.93 -28.21
CA LYS A 309 -15.67 23.33 -27.89
C LYS A 309 -14.19 23.48 -27.53
N GLU A 310 -13.42 24.17 -28.37
CA GLU A 310 -12.03 24.49 -28.05
C GLU A 310 -11.99 25.45 -26.84
N MET A 311 -11.26 25.06 -25.80
CA MET A 311 -11.09 25.93 -24.63
C MET A 311 -10.35 27.22 -24.99
N THR A 312 -10.82 28.34 -24.44
CA THR A 312 -10.16 29.64 -24.53
C THR A 312 -8.80 29.64 -23.81
N THR A 313 -7.93 30.60 -24.13
CA THR A 313 -6.58 30.71 -23.51
C THR A 313 -6.64 30.91 -21.99
N LYS A 314 -7.66 31.64 -21.48
CA LYS A 314 -7.88 31.81 -20.04
C LYS A 314 -8.33 30.52 -19.36
N GLU A 315 -9.27 29.78 -19.96
CA GLU A 315 -9.71 28.48 -19.45
C GLU A 315 -8.57 27.45 -19.45
N LYS A 316 -7.68 27.48 -20.47
CA LYS A 316 -6.47 26.65 -20.53
C LYS A 316 -5.50 26.97 -19.39
N ALA A 317 -5.27 28.25 -19.10
CA ALA A 317 -4.42 28.69 -18.00
C ALA A 317 -5.00 28.30 -16.62
N GLU A 318 -6.31 28.47 -16.43
CA GLU A 318 -7.00 28.06 -15.20
C GLU A 318 -6.99 26.54 -15.01
N LEU A 319 -7.22 25.77 -16.09
CA LEU A 319 -7.13 24.31 -16.07
C LEU A 319 -5.71 23.88 -15.68
N LEU A 320 -4.68 24.47 -16.28
CA LEU A 320 -3.28 24.17 -15.95
C LEU A 320 -2.99 24.44 -14.47
N ALA A 321 -3.41 25.58 -13.93
CA ALA A 321 -3.25 25.91 -12.51
C ALA A 321 -3.96 24.89 -11.60
N GLN A 322 -5.19 24.50 -11.95
CA GLN A 322 -5.94 23.49 -11.20
C GLN A 322 -5.32 22.09 -11.27
N LYS A 323 -4.69 21.73 -12.40
CA LYS A 323 -3.94 20.47 -12.52
C LYS A 323 -2.79 20.43 -11.54
N PHE A 324 -2.02 21.51 -11.41
CA PHE A 324 -0.94 21.59 -10.42
C PHE A 324 -1.46 21.50 -8.98
N ILE A 325 -2.59 22.14 -8.66
CA ILE A 325 -3.21 22.03 -7.33
C ILE A 325 -3.66 20.59 -7.06
N SER A 326 -4.28 19.94 -8.03
CA SER A 326 -4.76 18.55 -7.91
C SER A 326 -3.62 17.55 -7.77
N ILE A 327 -2.57 17.69 -8.59
CA ILE A 327 -1.35 16.88 -8.47
C ILE A 327 -0.70 17.13 -7.10
N GLY A 328 -0.61 18.40 -6.68
CA GLY A 328 -0.07 18.79 -5.39
C GLY A 328 -0.86 18.20 -4.21
N SER A 329 -2.19 18.15 -4.29
CA SER A 329 -3.03 17.54 -3.25
C SER A 329 -2.84 16.02 -3.20
N MET A 330 -2.72 15.35 -4.35
CA MET A 330 -2.43 13.92 -4.43
C MET A 330 -1.06 13.59 -3.81
N VAL A 331 -0.03 14.37 -4.14
CA VAL A 331 1.31 14.25 -3.53
C VAL A 331 1.25 14.54 -2.03
N GLY A 332 0.46 15.53 -1.60
CA GLY A 332 0.23 15.85 -0.20
C GLY A 332 -0.41 14.70 0.58
N VAL A 333 -1.45 14.06 0.04
CA VAL A 333 -2.10 12.88 0.64
C VAL A 333 -1.13 11.70 0.72
N CYS A 334 -0.35 11.46 -0.33
CA CYS A 334 0.71 10.45 -0.31
C CYS A 334 1.73 10.74 0.80
N GLY A 335 2.24 11.97 0.86
CA GLY A 335 3.17 12.40 1.90
C GLY A 335 2.61 12.19 3.30
N LEU A 336 1.38 12.65 3.57
CA LEU A 336 0.73 12.44 4.86
C LEU A 336 0.59 10.95 5.19
N SER A 337 0.20 10.11 4.23
CA SER A 337 0.06 8.67 4.45
C SER A 337 1.39 7.94 4.76
N MET A 338 2.52 8.49 4.31
CA MET A 338 3.86 7.91 4.51
C MET A 338 4.58 8.49 5.75
N PHE A 339 4.38 9.77 6.04
CA PHE A 339 5.11 10.47 7.11
C PHE A 339 4.49 10.30 8.51
N MET A 340 3.36 9.60 8.64
CA MET A 340 2.76 9.28 9.95
C MET A 340 3.70 8.49 10.88
N ASP A 341 4.63 7.71 10.30
CA ASP A 341 5.55 6.84 11.05
C ASP A 341 7.03 7.27 11.03
N ARG A 342 7.35 8.44 10.46
CA ARG A 342 8.74 8.93 10.25
C ARG A 342 9.73 7.82 9.82
N PRO A 343 9.46 7.07 8.74
CA PRO A 343 10.37 6.04 8.28
C PRO A 343 11.71 6.64 7.83
N ILE A 344 12.77 5.84 7.91
CA ILE A 344 14.07 6.18 7.32
C ILE A 344 13.87 6.25 5.80
N LEU A 345 13.94 7.45 5.22
CA LEU A 345 13.68 7.74 3.79
C LEU A 345 14.39 6.80 2.81
N LYS A 346 15.60 6.33 3.14
CA LYS A 346 16.34 5.37 2.30
C LYS A 346 15.66 4.00 2.20
N ASN A 347 15.03 3.54 3.28
CA ASN A 347 14.37 2.23 3.35
C ASN A 347 13.04 2.21 2.58
N ILE A 348 12.47 3.37 2.28
CA ILE A 348 11.26 3.52 1.45
C ILE A 348 11.55 3.12 0.01
N PHE A 349 12.74 3.45 -0.50
CA PHE A 349 13.05 3.20 -1.90
C PHE A 349 13.56 1.79 -2.16
N GLN A 350 14.07 1.09 -1.14
CA GLN A 350 14.60 -0.27 -1.26
C GLN A 350 13.51 -1.33 -1.36
N PHE A 351 13.53 -2.16 -2.40
CA PHE A 351 12.61 -3.28 -2.54
C PHE A 351 12.96 -4.40 -1.56
N LYS A 352 11.94 -4.82 -0.78
CA LYS A 352 12.03 -5.88 0.25
C LYS A 352 11.35 -7.19 -0.16
N GLY A 353 10.88 -7.26 -1.40
CA GLY A 353 10.23 -8.44 -1.96
C GLY A 353 9.98 -8.26 -3.47
N ILE A 354 9.48 -9.31 -4.10
CA ILE A 354 9.08 -9.28 -5.52
C ILE A 354 7.89 -8.36 -5.77
N PHE A 355 7.12 -8.06 -4.73
CA PHE A 355 6.11 -7.02 -4.78
C PHE A 355 6.62 -5.76 -4.10
N PRO A 356 6.22 -4.57 -4.58
CA PRO A 356 6.58 -3.32 -3.93
C PRO A 356 6.08 -3.30 -2.49
N THR A 357 6.82 -2.63 -1.61
CA THR A 357 6.33 -2.34 -0.25
C THR A 357 5.13 -1.39 -0.32
N MET A 358 4.36 -1.28 0.77
CA MET A 358 3.23 -0.34 0.84
C MET A 358 3.66 1.10 0.49
N ASP A 359 4.83 1.54 0.96
CA ASP A 359 5.33 2.90 0.67
C ASP A 359 5.73 3.07 -0.80
N GLN A 360 6.37 2.05 -1.39
CA GLN A 360 6.69 2.07 -2.82
C GLN A 360 5.42 2.09 -3.67
N ALA A 361 4.43 1.28 -3.31
CA ALA A 361 3.14 1.26 -3.99
C ALA A 361 2.41 2.60 -3.87
N ARG A 362 2.47 3.28 -2.72
CA ARG A 362 1.96 4.65 -2.55
C ARG A 362 2.65 5.63 -3.51
N ILE A 363 3.98 5.59 -3.61
CA ILE A 363 4.73 6.45 -4.53
C ILE A 363 4.37 6.17 -5.99
N ILE A 364 4.39 4.90 -6.41
CA ILE A 364 4.12 4.50 -7.80
C ILE A 364 2.67 4.85 -8.17
N SER A 365 1.72 4.53 -7.31
CA SER A 365 0.30 4.89 -7.52
C SER A 365 0.07 6.40 -7.53
N THR A 366 0.79 7.16 -6.71
CA THR A 366 0.74 8.63 -6.76
C THR A 366 1.19 9.15 -8.11
N ALA A 367 2.24 8.57 -8.70
CA ALA A 367 2.68 8.93 -10.05
C ALA A 367 1.61 8.61 -11.11
N THR A 368 0.96 7.44 -11.01
CA THR A 368 -0.15 7.05 -11.88
C THR A 368 -1.36 7.99 -11.76
N PHE A 369 -1.80 8.30 -10.53
CA PHE A 369 -2.94 9.18 -10.28
C PHE A 369 -2.64 10.65 -10.64
N ALA A 370 -1.43 11.14 -10.32
CA ALA A 370 -0.99 12.46 -10.75
C ALA A 370 -0.97 12.59 -12.28
N SER A 371 -0.55 11.54 -12.99
CA SER A 371 -0.63 11.50 -14.46
C SER A 371 -2.06 11.59 -14.97
N ARG A 372 -3.02 10.92 -14.31
CA ARG A 372 -4.45 11.04 -14.63
C ARG A 372 -4.96 12.47 -14.51
N MET A 373 -4.61 13.14 -13.42
CA MET A 373 -4.96 14.55 -13.21
C MET A 373 -4.27 15.46 -14.24
N GLY A 374 -3.00 15.22 -14.55
CA GLY A 374 -2.25 16.00 -15.55
C GLY A 374 -2.78 15.85 -16.98
N ALA A 375 -3.27 14.66 -17.33
CA ALA A 375 -3.80 14.34 -18.66
C ALA A 375 -5.28 14.66 -18.84
N SER A 376 -5.96 15.26 -17.85
CA SER A 376 -7.37 15.65 -17.99
C SER A 376 -7.54 16.73 -19.08
N GLU A 377 -8.61 16.68 -19.87
CA GLU A 377 -8.86 17.64 -20.94
C GLU A 377 -9.76 18.80 -20.50
N ASP A 378 -10.57 18.62 -19.45
CA ASP A 378 -11.45 19.67 -18.93
C ASP A 378 -11.50 19.71 -17.38
N ARG A 379 -12.14 20.75 -16.83
CA ARG A 379 -12.23 21.00 -15.37
C ARG A 379 -13.13 20.00 -14.64
N ASN A 380 -14.15 19.48 -15.32
CA ASN A 380 -15.08 18.51 -14.74
C ASN A 380 -14.41 17.14 -14.66
N GLU A 381 -13.72 16.70 -15.71
CA GLU A 381 -12.85 15.53 -15.74
C GLU A 381 -11.74 15.64 -14.68
N LEU A 382 -11.08 16.80 -14.57
CA LEU A 382 -10.05 17.03 -13.56
C LEU A 382 -10.60 16.84 -12.14
N ARG A 383 -11.71 17.51 -11.81
CA ARG A 383 -12.29 17.45 -10.46
C ARG A 383 -12.78 16.04 -10.12
N GLU A 384 -13.41 15.37 -11.08
CA GLU A 384 -13.83 13.98 -10.91
C GLU A 384 -12.63 13.06 -10.69
N ALA A 385 -11.58 13.19 -11.51
CA ALA A 385 -10.33 12.45 -11.33
C ALA A 385 -9.70 12.73 -9.97
N THR A 386 -9.62 13.99 -9.53
CA THR A 386 -9.04 14.38 -8.24
C THR A 386 -9.78 13.75 -7.06
N VAL A 387 -11.09 13.95 -6.94
CA VAL A 387 -11.88 13.41 -5.82
C VAL A 387 -11.80 11.89 -5.81
N ARG A 388 -11.96 11.28 -6.98
CA ARG A 388 -11.95 9.84 -7.15
C ARG A 388 -10.61 9.22 -6.82
N ASP A 389 -9.52 9.73 -7.39
CA ASP A 389 -8.19 9.13 -7.26
C ASP A 389 -7.66 9.32 -5.84
N ILE A 390 -7.93 10.47 -5.19
CA ILE A 390 -7.63 10.67 -3.76
C ILE A 390 -8.40 9.67 -2.89
N ALA A 391 -9.69 9.48 -3.14
CA ALA A 391 -10.50 8.58 -2.33
C ALA A 391 -10.15 7.10 -2.57
N THR A 392 -9.83 6.73 -3.82
CA THR A 392 -9.31 5.40 -4.20
C THR A 392 -7.99 5.11 -3.51
N PHE A 393 -7.04 6.05 -3.61
CA PHE A 393 -5.77 5.97 -2.90
C PHE A 393 -5.96 5.84 -1.39
N SER A 394 -6.83 6.66 -0.81
CA SER A 394 -7.08 6.66 0.63
C SER A 394 -7.65 5.34 1.11
N SER A 395 -8.62 4.78 0.37
CA SER A 395 -9.25 3.50 0.68
C SER A 395 -8.25 2.35 0.68
N PHE A 396 -7.44 2.24 -0.37
CA PHE A 396 -6.49 1.12 -0.53
C PHE A 396 -5.28 1.20 0.39
N TYR A 397 -4.73 2.39 0.63
CA TYR A 397 -3.42 2.51 1.26
C TYR A 397 -3.44 2.78 2.76
N PHE A 398 -4.56 3.22 3.34
CA PHE A 398 -4.64 3.42 4.79
C PHE A 398 -6.03 3.24 5.41
N LEU A 399 -7.12 3.63 4.73
CA LEU A 399 -8.45 3.59 5.34
C LEU A 399 -8.94 2.16 5.60
N GLY A 400 -8.66 1.25 4.67
CA GLY A 400 -9.02 -0.15 4.81
C GLY A 400 -8.36 -0.85 6.02
N ASP A 401 -7.12 -0.48 6.34
CA ASP A 401 -6.42 -0.98 7.52
C ASP A 401 -7.10 -0.53 8.82
N TYR A 402 -7.54 0.74 8.89
CA TYR A 402 -8.29 1.25 10.05
C TYR A 402 -9.65 0.55 10.21
N VAL A 403 -10.34 0.25 9.12
CA VAL A 403 -11.61 -0.50 9.17
C VAL A 403 -11.35 -1.92 9.68
N ALA A 404 -10.34 -2.61 9.16
CA ALA A 404 -9.99 -3.95 9.62
C ALA A 404 -9.60 -3.97 11.11
N LYS A 405 -8.81 -2.99 11.57
CA LYS A 405 -8.48 -2.78 12.99
C LYS A 405 -9.72 -2.49 13.83
N GLY A 406 -10.66 -1.68 13.33
CA GLY A 406 -11.90 -1.35 14.03
C GLY A 406 -12.77 -2.59 14.25
N ILE A 407 -12.94 -3.41 13.20
CA ILE A 407 -13.66 -4.68 13.27
C ILE A 407 -12.95 -5.65 14.22
N ALA A 408 -11.62 -5.76 14.14
CA ALA A 408 -10.84 -6.60 15.03
C ALA A 408 -11.04 -6.19 16.50
N THR A 409 -10.97 -4.89 16.82
CA THR A 409 -11.19 -4.36 18.17
C THR A 409 -12.59 -4.72 18.68
N PHE A 410 -13.60 -4.68 17.81
CA PHE A 410 -14.96 -5.08 18.17
C PHE A 410 -15.09 -6.60 18.39
N LEU A 411 -14.45 -7.43 17.56
CA LEU A 411 -14.46 -8.88 17.69
C LEU A 411 -13.73 -9.37 18.93
N GLU A 412 -12.62 -8.73 19.32
CA GLU A 412 -11.92 -9.00 20.58
C GLU A 412 -12.82 -8.72 21.80
N LYS A 413 -13.57 -7.60 21.78
CA LYS A 413 -14.53 -7.29 22.86
C LYS A 413 -15.65 -8.30 22.99
N LYS A 414 -16.09 -8.92 21.88
CA LYS A 414 -17.14 -9.95 21.88
C LYS A 414 -16.62 -11.36 22.18
N ASN A 415 -15.35 -11.62 21.93
CA ASN A 415 -14.72 -12.93 22.15
C ASN A 415 -13.56 -12.79 23.15
N PRO A 416 -13.84 -12.79 24.47
CA PRO A 416 -12.79 -12.74 25.47
C PRO A 416 -11.84 -13.94 25.31
N GLY A 417 -10.54 -13.66 25.21
CA GLY A 417 -9.47 -14.66 24.98
C GLY A 417 -8.90 -14.68 23.56
N THR A 418 -9.49 -13.96 22.60
CA THR A 418 -8.91 -13.78 21.27
C THR A 418 -8.13 -12.47 21.20
N HIS A 419 -6.90 -12.53 20.69
CA HIS A 419 -6.05 -11.36 20.41
C HIS A 419 -5.77 -11.28 18.91
N LEU A 420 -6.48 -10.40 18.21
CA LEU A 420 -6.32 -10.07 16.79
C LEU A 420 -5.42 -8.85 16.57
N ILE A 421 -5.17 -8.04 17.60
CA ILE A 421 -4.41 -6.79 17.51
C ILE A 421 -3.19 -6.86 18.42
N ASN A 422 -2.04 -6.44 17.89
CA ASN A 422 -0.83 -6.13 18.65
C ASN A 422 -0.83 -4.65 19.07
N LYS A 423 -0.73 -4.39 20.37
CA LYS A 423 -0.57 -3.07 20.97
C LYS A 423 0.91 -2.78 21.12
N LEU A 424 1.46 -2.02 20.19
CA LEU A 424 2.89 -1.70 20.11
C LEU A 424 3.31 -0.68 21.18
N LYS A 425 2.37 0.10 21.70
CA LYS A 425 2.59 1.06 22.77
C LYS A 425 1.30 1.38 23.51
N ASP A 426 1.38 1.39 24.83
CA ASP A 426 0.27 1.80 25.67
C ASP A 426 0.00 3.31 25.57
N ALA A 427 -1.28 3.66 25.71
CA ALA A 427 -1.69 5.05 25.79
C ALA A 427 -1.17 5.66 27.09
N LYS A 428 -0.77 6.94 27.05
CA LYS A 428 -0.39 7.68 28.27
C LYS A 428 -1.56 7.69 29.26
N GLU A 429 -1.25 7.54 30.54
CA GLU A 429 -2.23 7.71 31.61
C GLU A 429 -2.88 9.11 31.52
N GLY A 430 -4.22 9.18 31.62
CA GLY A 430 -4.98 10.42 31.46
C GLY A 430 -5.24 10.88 30.02
N ALA A 431 -4.89 10.08 28.99
CA ALA A 431 -5.12 10.46 27.59
C ALA A 431 -6.60 10.74 27.26
N ASN A 432 -6.87 11.85 26.58
CA ASN A 432 -8.21 12.21 26.14
C ASN A 432 -8.70 11.30 24.99
N PRO A 433 -10.01 11.32 24.63
CA PRO A 433 -10.55 10.43 23.59
C PRO A 433 -9.84 10.53 22.23
N ILE A 434 -9.42 11.73 21.83
CA ILE A 434 -8.71 11.97 20.56
C ILE A 434 -7.29 11.38 20.63
N GLN A 435 -6.58 11.56 21.74
CA GLN A 435 -5.26 10.98 21.97
C GLN A 435 -5.34 9.45 22.04
N LYS A 436 -6.39 8.90 22.64
CA LYS A 436 -6.63 7.45 22.66
C LYS A 436 -6.90 6.92 21.26
N LEU A 437 -7.71 7.62 20.46
CA LEU A 437 -7.95 7.27 19.05
C LEU A 437 -6.67 7.36 18.22
N TRP A 438 -5.87 8.41 18.40
CA TRP A 438 -4.59 8.57 17.71
C TRP A 438 -3.57 7.50 18.12
N ASN A 439 -3.49 7.20 19.43
CA ASN A 439 -2.65 6.11 19.92
C ASN A 439 -3.09 4.76 19.37
N TRP A 440 -4.40 4.51 19.30
CA TRP A 440 -4.94 3.31 18.67
C TRP A 440 -4.57 3.25 17.19
N ALA A 441 -4.80 4.32 16.42
CA ALA A 441 -4.50 4.35 14.99
C ALA A 441 -3.01 4.09 14.71
N LYS A 442 -2.11 4.68 15.52
CA LYS A 442 -0.66 4.64 15.31
C LYS A 442 0.06 3.46 15.96
N HIS A 443 -0.39 3.04 17.14
CA HIS A 443 0.32 2.06 17.98
C HIS A 443 -0.43 0.74 18.12
N THR A 444 -1.33 0.46 17.19
CA THR A 444 -1.90 -0.87 17.03
C THR A 444 -1.64 -1.40 15.62
N SER A 445 -1.39 -2.71 15.56
CA SER A 445 -1.21 -3.44 14.31
C SER A 445 -2.09 -4.67 14.32
N LEU A 446 -2.73 -4.95 13.18
CA LEU A 446 -3.55 -6.15 13.05
C LEU A 446 -2.62 -7.34 12.87
N LYS A 447 -2.78 -8.39 13.69
CA LYS A 447 -1.97 -9.60 13.59
C LYS A 447 -2.07 -10.24 12.22
N SER A 448 -0.99 -10.83 11.75
CA SER A 448 -1.03 -11.67 10.55
C SER A 448 -1.75 -12.99 10.85
N SER A 449 -2.32 -13.65 9.84
CA SER A 449 -2.91 -14.98 10.02
C SER A 449 -1.91 -16.04 10.47
N ASP A 450 -0.61 -15.80 10.29
CA ASP A 450 0.44 -16.73 10.72
C ASP A 450 0.72 -16.60 12.23
N GLU A 451 0.51 -15.42 12.84
CA GLU A 451 0.64 -15.19 14.29
C GLU A 451 -0.50 -15.82 15.11
N LEU A 452 -1.63 -16.12 14.47
CA LEU A 452 -2.80 -16.67 15.14
C LEU A 452 -2.70 -18.20 15.25
N ALA A 453 -2.76 -18.71 16.48
CA ALA A 453 -2.63 -20.13 16.74
C ALA A 453 -3.87 -20.94 16.32
N THR A 454 -5.08 -20.41 16.59
CA THR A 454 -6.32 -21.17 16.44
C THR A 454 -7.04 -20.90 15.12
N ILE A 455 -7.75 -21.92 14.60
CA ILE A 455 -8.60 -21.79 13.40
C ILE A 455 -9.70 -20.74 13.62
N LYS A 456 -10.23 -20.65 14.85
CA LYS A 456 -11.27 -19.68 15.21
C LYS A 456 -10.74 -18.26 15.05
N ASP A 457 -9.56 -17.97 15.56
CA ASP A 457 -8.98 -16.62 15.46
C ASP A 457 -8.62 -16.26 14.02
N LYS A 458 -8.10 -17.21 13.24
CA LYS A 458 -7.87 -17.03 11.79
C LYS A 458 -9.16 -16.70 11.04
N ARG A 459 -10.29 -17.33 11.39
CA ARG A 459 -11.60 -17.02 10.80
C ARG A 459 -12.07 -15.61 11.19
N LEU A 460 -11.90 -15.21 12.45
CA LEU A 460 -12.22 -13.85 12.90
C LEU A 460 -11.37 -12.80 12.16
N ARG A 461 -10.09 -13.09 11.97
CA ARG A 461 -9.17 -12.27 11.17
C ARG A 461 -9.59 -12.14 9.71
N THR A 462 -10.09 -13.22 9.11
CA THR A 462 -10.67 -13.20 7.77
C THR A 462 -11.93 -12.33 7.72
N ILE A 463 -12.78 -12.35 8.76
CA ILE A 463 -13.95 -11.46 8.85
C ILE A 463 -13.53 -9.98 8.85
N CYS A 464 -12.45 -9.61 9.56
CA CYS A 464 -11.92 -8.25 9.51
C CYS A 464 -11.55 -7.83 8.08
N GLN A 465 -11.00 -8.75 7.29
CA GLN A 465 -10.65 -8.49 5.90
C GLN A 465 -11.84 -8.47 4.96
N LEU A 466 -12.81 -9.35 5.14
CA LEU A 466 -14.06 -9.28 4.39
C LEU A 466 -14.77 -7.95 4.67
N GLY A 467 -14.77 -7.48 5.92
CA GLY A 467 -15.28 -6.17 6.27
C GLY A 467 -14.54 -5.03 5.58
N ASN A 468 -13.21 -5.09 5.48
CA ASN A 468 -12.43 -4.16 4.67
C ASN A 468 -12.84 -4.19 3.19
N ILE A 469 -12.93 -5.38 2.58
CA ILE A 469 -13.34 -5.55 1.18
C ILE A 469 -14.75 -4.98 0.94
N VAL A 470 -15.70 -5.28 1.82
CA VAL A 470 -17.08 -4.78 1.72
C VAL A 470 -17.10 -3.25 1.87
N PHE A 471 -16.35 -2.69 2.83
CA PHE A 471 -16.23 -1.26 2.98
C PHE A 471 -15.65 -0.59 1.74
N SER A 472 -14.56 -1.15 1.19
CA SER A 472 -13.96 -0.64 -0.04
C SER A 472 -14.90 -0.74 -1.23
N LEU A 473 -15.68 -1.82 -1.36
CA LEU A 473 -16.69 -1.97 -2.41
C LEU A 473 -17.81 -0.94 -2.29
N LEU A 474 -18.34 -0.73 -1.10
CA LEU A 474 -19.39 0.27 -0.88
C LEU A 474 -18.88 1.69 -1.10
N SER A 475 -17.67 1.99 -0.62
CA SER A 475 -17.06 3.32 -0.76
C SER A 475 -16.64 3.60 -2.20
N LEU A 476 -15.85 2.71 -2.82
CA LEU A 476 -15.23 2.92 -4.13
C LEU A 476 -16.07 2.45 -5.29
N GLY A 477 -16.76 1.31 -5.15
CA GLY A 477 -17.54 0.71 -6.22
C GLY A 477 -18.92 1.34 -6.38
N VAL A 478 -19.48 1.93 -5.31
CA VAL A 478 -20.85 2.44 -5.29
C VAL A 478 -20.90 3.94 -4.97
N PHE A 479 -20.46 4.34 -3.78
CA PHE A 479 -20.66 5.71 -3.29
C PHE A 479 -19.92 6.76 -4.13
N ILE A 480 -18.62 6.58 -4.38
CA ILE A 480 -17.82 7.55 -5.14
C ILE A 480 -18.34 7.71 -6.58
N PRO A 481 -18.57 6.65 -7.37
CA PRO A 481 -19.12 6.77 -8.72
C PRO A 481 -20.47 7.48 -8.76
N LEU A 482 -21.38 7.17 -7.82
CA LEU A 482 -22.69 7.82 -7.75
C LEU A 482 -22.56 9.30 -7.37
N TYR A 483 -21.70 9.63 -6.41
CA TYR A 483 -21.47 11.00 -5.95
C TYR A 483 -20.83 11.86 -7.03
N THR A 484 -19.72 11.41 -7.64
CA THR A 484 -19.04 12.19 -8.69
C THR A 484 -19.97 12.45 -9.85
N ARG A 485 -20.73 11.42 -10.26
CA ARG A 485 -21.65 11.50 -11.39
C ARG A 485 -22.87 12.38 -11.14
N SER A 486 -23.45 12.36 -9.94
CA SER A 486 -24.51 13.31 -9.56
C SER A 486 -24.04 14.76 -9.70
N LYS A 487 -22.81 15.05 -9.25
CA LYS A 487 -22.19 16.38 -9.36
C LYS A 487 -21.88 16.74 -10.83
N THR A 488 -21.42 15.78 -11.65
CA THR A 488 -21.11 15.99 -13.08
C THR A 488 -22.39 16.23 -13.89
N ASN A 489 -23.45 15.43 -13.69
CA ASN A 489 -24.73 15.60 -14.39
C ASN A 489 -25.40 16.94 -14.05
N LYS A 490 -25.38 17.35 -12.77
CA LYS A 490 -25.95 18.63 -12.34
C LYS A 490 -25.22 19.82 -12.99
N LYS A 491 -23.89 19.81 -13.00
CA LYS A 491 -23.10 20.88 -13.60
C LYS A 491 -23.19 20.93 -15.13
N ARG A 492 -23.29 19.77 -15.78
CA ARG A 492 -23.51 19.72 -17.22
C ARG A 492 -24.89 20.26 -17.61
N ALA A 493 -25.91 20.00 -16.79
CA ALA A 493 -27.22 20.61 -16.96
C ALA A 493 -27.16 22.14 -16.78
N GLU A 494 -26.39 22.62 -15.81
CA GLU A 494 -26.14 24.06 -15.62
C GLU A 494 -25.35 24.69 -16.79
N GLU A 495 -24.33 24.01 -17.33
CA GLU A 495 -23.55 24.46 -18.50
C GLU A 495 -24.38 24.44 -19.78
N LEU A 496 -25.17 23.40 -20.02
CA LEU A 496 -26.10 23.33 -21.16
C LEU A 496 -27.21 24.39 -21.02
N ALA A 497 -27.71 24.63 -19.81
CA ALA A 497 -28.68 25.70 -19.56
C ALA A 497 -28.07 27.09 -19.82
N LYS A 498 -26.82 27.33 -19.41
CA LYS A 498 -26.08 28.56 -19.74
C LYS A 498 -25.82 28.69 -21.23
N LEU A 499 -25.38 27.63 -21.92
CA LEU A 499 -25.18 27.64 -23.37
C LEU A 499 -26.48 27.89 -24.13
N ASN A 500 -27.60 27.34 -23.66
CA ASN A 500 -28.92 27.59 -24.24
C ASN A 500 -29.41 29.02 -23.94
N ALA A 501 -29.10 29.57 -22.77
CA ALA A 501 -29.38 30.97 -22.42
C ALA A 501 -28.49 31.95 -23.23
N ASP A 502 -27.22 31.61 -23.47
CA ASP A 502 -26.29 32.37 -24.31
C ASP A 502 -26.70 32.31 -25.79
N LYS A 503 -27.13 31.14 -26.28
CA LYS A 503 -27.69 30.99 -27.64
C LYS A 503 -29.01 31.76 -27.80
N ASN A 504 -29.89 31.74 -26.82
CA ASN A 504 -31.15 32.50 -26.85
C ASN A 504 -30.94 34.01 -26.71
N SER A 505 -29.93 34.45 -25.95
CA SER A 505 -29.57 35.88 -25.84
C SER A 505 -28.85 36.40 -27.08
N THR A 506 -28.07 35.55 -27.77
CA THR A 506 -27.44 35.90 -29.06
C THR A 506 -28.43 35.84 -30.24
N ALA A 507 -29.49 35.03 -30.14
CA ALA A 507 -30.60 35.04 -31.10
C ALA A 507 -31.56 36.23 -30.88
N GLY A 508 -31.70 36.71 -29.64
CA GLY A 508 -32.51 37.87 -29.30
C GLY A 508 -31.90 39.22 -29.68
N SER A 509 -30.57 39.31 -29.82
CA SER A 509 -29.88 40.58 -30.13
C SER A 509 -29.95 41.01 -31.61
N ASN A 510 -30.53 40.19 -32.50
CA ASN A 510 -30.83 40.59 -33.89
C ASN A 510 -32.30 41.00 -34.11
N ALA A 511 -33.12 41.06 -33.06
CA ALA A 511 -34.55 41.32 -33.18
C ALA A 511 -35.06 42.35 -32.16
N GLU A 512 -34.36 43.47 -31.97
CA GLU A 512 -34.94 44.64 -31.29
C GLU A 512 -34.15 45.94 -31.59
N SER A 513 -34.19 46.36 -32.86
CA SER A 513 -34.10 47.79 -33.20
C SER A 513 -35.53 48.31 -33.27
N GLY A 514 -35.99 48.97 -32.22
CA GLY A 514 -37.33 49.57 -32.23
C GLY A 514 -37.84 50.08 -30.88
N SER A 515 -37.69 51.39 -30.68
CA SER A 515 -38.50 52.24 -29.81
C SER A 515 -38.05 52.46 -28.34
N LYS A 516 -37.97 53.76 -28.02
CA LYS A 516 -37.70 54.42 -26.74
C LYS A 516 -38.85 54.18 -25.74
N THR A 517 -38.60 54.26 -24.42
CA THR A 517 -38.80 55.46 -23.55
C THR A 517 -38.79 55.11 -22.05
N SER A 518 -38.02 55.90 -21.26
CA SER A 518 -38.18 56.35 -19.86
C SER A 518 -38.37 55.43 -18.63
N SER A 519 -37.60 55.84 -17.59
CA SER A 519 -37.93 56.03 -16.16
C SER A 519 -37.84 54.87 -15.15
N SER A 520 -36.75 54.91 -14.36
CA SER A 520 -36.70 55.27 -12.92
C SER A 520 -37.53 54.52 -11.86
N SER A 521 -36.77 54.02 -10.87
CA SER A 521 -37.02 53.95 -9.42
C SER A 521 -37.61 52.66 -8.80
N GLY A 522 -37.10 52.37 -7.60
CA GLY A 522 -37.91 51.82 -6.51
C GLY A 522 -37.49 50.46 -5.96
N SER A 523 -36.57 50.47 -4.99
CA SER A 523 -36.45 49.40 -4.00
C SER A 523 -37.77 49.23 -3.23
N THR A 524 -38.07 48.04 -2.69
CA THR A 524 -38.29 47.81 -1.23
C THR A 524 -38.43 46.31 -0.94
N LYS A 525 -37.77 45.88 0.15
CA LYS A 525 -37.83 44.56 0.79
C LYS A 525 -39.17 44.35 1.49
N THR A 526 -39.65 43.11 1.58
CA THR A 526 -40.45 42.71 2.75
C THR A 526 -40.21 41.24 3.09
N SER A 527 -40.01 41.02 4.38
CA SER A 527 -39.68 39.77 5.06
C SER A 527 -40.85 39.30 5.91
N SER A 528 -41.11 38.00 5.96
CA SER A 528 -41.71 37.21 7.06
C SER A 528 -42.12 35.84 6.46
N SER A 529 -42.14 34.69 7.12
CA SER A 529 -41.77 34.29 8.47
C SER A 529 -41.77 32.75 8.50
N THR A 530 -40.95 32.22 9.40
CA THR A 530 -40.68 30.83 9.80
C THR A 530 -41.91 29.94 10.04
N SER A 531 -41.81 28.65 9.70
CA SER A 531 -42.40 27.56 10.49
C SER A 531 -41.38 26.42 10.64
N THR A 532 -41.17 26.03 11.89
CA THR A 532 -40.18 25.07 12.37
C THR A 532 -40.85 23.71 12.55
N THR A 533 -40.24 22.62 12.09
CA THR A 533 -40.52 21.27 12.60
C THR A 533 -39.21 20.52 12.78
N THR A 534 -39.02 20.05 14.01
CA THR A 534 -37.83 19.44 14.60
C THR A 534 -37.68 17.99 14.15
N THR A 535 -36.53 17.63 13.58
CA THR A 535 -35.99 16.26 13.60
C THR A 535 -34.49 16.33 13.91
N LEU A 536 -34.10 15.70 15.01
CA LEU A 536 -32.73 15.55 15.48
C LEU A 536 -32.07 14.36 14.77
N GLY A 537 -30.86 14.54 14.22
CA GLY A 537 -29.91 13.44 13.98
C GLY A 537 -29.16 13.44 12.66
N SER A 538 -28.00 14.13 12.60
CA SER A 538 -26.84 13.87 11.71
C SER A 538 -25.80 14.99 11.75
N ASP A 539 -26.18 16.17 12.23
CA ASP A 539 -25.43 17.40 11.92
C ASP A 539 -24.36 17.81 12.95
N ASP A 540 -24.43 17.29 14.18
CA ASP A 540 -23.49 17.69 15.24
C ASP A 540 -22.12 16.99 15.14
N PHE A 541 -22.04 15.83 14.48
CA PHE A 541 -20.74 15.18 14.21
C PHE A 541 -19.96 15.89 13.10
N SER A 542 -20.67 16.37 12.08
CA SER A 542 -20.14 17.14 10.96
C SER A 542 -19.59 18.50 11.42
N LYS A 543 -20.27 19.18 12.34
CA LYS A 543 -19.85 20.52 12.83
C LYS A 543 -18.60 20.49 13.70
N ALA A 544 -18.31 19.40 14.40
CA ALA A 544 -17.12 19.29 15.24
C ALA A 544 -15.82 19.10 14.43
N ILE A 545 -15.87 18.46 13.26
CA ILE A 545 -14.68 18.20 12.42
C ILE A 545 -14.36 19.38 11.49
N ILE A 546 -15.35 20.22 11.17
CA ILE A 546 -15.23 21.31 10.18
C ILE A 546 -14.62 22.60 10.76
N LYS A 547 -14.49 22.74 12.09
CA LYS A 547 -14.23 24.06 12.69
C LYS A 547 -12.83 24.61 12.39
N ASP A 548 -11.78 23.78 12.35
CA ASP A 548 -10.39 24.27 12.38
C ASP A 548 -9.46 23.84 11.24
N ASN A 549 -9.96 23.31 10.12
CA ASN A 549 -9.09 22.95 8.99
C ASN A 549 -9.44 23.71 7.70
N THR A 550 -8.74 24.82 7.49
CA THR A 550 -8.87 25.70 6.31
C THR A 550 -8.62 24.95 4.99
N ALA A 551 -7.80 23.88 5.01
CA ALA A 551 -7.57 23.03 3.85
C ALA A 551 -8.79 22.14 3.50
N PHE A 552 -9.54 21.68 4.51
CA PHE A 552 -10.73 20.84 4.31
C PHE A 552 -11.93 21.67 3.83
N LYS A 553 -12.05 22.93 4.26
CA LYS A 553 -13.05 23.88 3.74
C LYS A 553 -12.80 24.23 2.26
N SER A 554 -11.54 24.34 1.85
CA SER A 554 -11.16 24.55 0.43
C SER A 554 -11.49 23.32 -0.44
N PHE A 555 -11.36 22.12 0.11
CA PHE A 555 -11.67 20.86 -0.56
C PHE A 555 -13.17 20.65 -0.83
N ILE A 556 -14.06 21.06 0.08
CA ILE A 556 -15.52 20.91 -0.09
C ILE A 556 -16.12 22.00 -1.00
N ASN A 557 -15.54 23.21 -0.98
CA ASN A 557 -16.06 24.37 -1.73
C ASN A 557 -15.42 24.57 -3.12
N SER A 558 -14.66 23.60 -3.64
CA SER A 558 -14.22 23.52 -5.06
C SER A 558 -14.93 22.38 -5.83
#